data_AF-A0A970KLV5-F1
#
_entry.id   AF-A0A970KLV5-F1
#
_cell.length_a   1.000
_cell.length_b   1.000
_cell.length_c   1.000
_cell.angle_alpha   90.00
_cell.angle_beta   90.00
_cell.angle_gamma   90.00
#
_symmetry.space_group_name_H-M   'P 1'
#
loop_
_entity.id
_entity.type
_entity.pdbx_description
1 polymer ?
#
loop_
_entity_poly.entity_id
_entity_poly.type
_entity_poly.pdbx_seq_one_letter_code
_entity_poly.pdbx_strand_id
1 'polypeptide(L)'
;MKKVFLVLAFCLVFSLTFVSAKEGLVNLINEHTYVQQNNLAYFEDGVLILEDINLSGEYLINFSVPRLTNQYIWEGDITIKEIDPEKAYSGVRFCIGYDDATGNYINLILTKSIGVSANQRGTTPVDDLIPVSKETFDRDLEEGMTFHFEIIRDGAHVIMKVDGETVIDKVFDEQYNLFTEGDELNLGFVSCYCVFEVKNLAVYDENVEITPEPTPTDTPAPTEEPTDTPQQTPSATEKTDDNAENGGISPVIIIVAVIAALAVVGTVVFLISSKNK
;
A
#
# COMPACT_ATOMS: atom_id res chain seq x y z
N MET A 1 4.24 11.98 -41.35
CA MET A 1 2.99 11.65 -40.63
C MET A 1 2.76 10.15 -40.37
N LYS A 2 3.62 9.21 -40.77
CA LYS A 2 3.44 7.76 -40.49
C LYS A 2 4.19 7.20 -39.27
N LYS A 3 5.13 7.95 -38.69
CA LYS A 3 5.93 7.49 -37.53
C LYS A 3 5.36 7.89 -36.16
N VAL A 4 4.45 8.87 -36.11
CA VAL A 4 3.85 9.36 -34.86
C VAL A 4 2.68 8.47 -34.40
N PHE A 5 1.98 7.82 -35.33
CA PHE A 5 0.87 6.92 -35.00
C PHE A 5 1.30 5.58 -34.38
N LEU A 6 2.54 5.14 -34.61
CA LEU A 6 3.02 3.86 -34.07
C LEU A 6 3.38 3.96 -32.58
N VAL A 7 3.91 5.11 -32.14
CA VAL A 7 4.28 5.35 -30.74
C VAL A 7 3.04 5.52 -29.86
N LEU A 8 2.03 6.27 -30.33
CA LEU A 8 0.76 6.41 -29.61
C LEU A 8 0.00 5.08 -29.49
N ALA A 9 0.03 4.23 -30.52
CA ALA A 9 -0.63 2.92 -30.46
C ALA A 9 0.05 1.97 -29.47
N PHE A 10 1.38 2.04 -29.31
CA PHE A 10 2.10 1.20 -28.36
C PHE A 10 1.85 1.63 -26.90
N CYS A 11 1.86 2.93 -26.61
CA CYS A 11 1.52 3.45 -25.28
C CYS A 11 0.04 3.20 -24.90
N LEU A 12 -0.89 3.29 -25.86
CA LEU A 12 -2.32 3.05 -25.59
C LEU A 12 -2.62 1.57 -25.36
N VAL A 13 -1.95 0.65 -26.07
CA VAL A 13 -2.13 -0.80 -25.87
C VAL A 13 -1.49 -1.26 -24.56
N PHE A 14 -0.36 -0.68 -24.15
CA PHE A 14 0.28 -0.97 -22.86
C PHE A 14 -0.59 -0.46 -21.68
N SER A 15 -1.13 0.75 -21.77
CA SER A 15 -1.96 1.33 -20.70
C SER A 15 -3.34 0.65 -20.54
N LEU A 16 -3.93 0.12 -21.62
CA LEU A 16 -5.21 -0.61 -21.57
C LEU A 16 -5.09 -2.04 -21.01
N THR A 17 -3.92 -2.69 -21.10
CA THR A 17 -3.72 -4.02 -20.50
C THR A 17 -3.62 -3.97 -18.98
N PHE A 18 -3.00 -2.95 -18.38
CA PHE A 18 -2.80 -2.89 -16.93
C PHE A 18 -4.07 -2.55 -16.13
N VAL A 19 -4.97 -1.72 -16.66
CA VAL A 19 -6.25 -1.40 -15.96
C VAL A 19 -7.18 -2.62 -15.91
N SER A 20 -7.12 -3.49 -16.93
CA SER A 20 -7.87 -4.76 -16.95
C SER A 20 -7.18 -5.89 -16.18
N ALA A 21 -5.91 -5.73 -15.79
CA ALA A 21 -5.09 -6.79 -15.18
C ALA A 21 -5.26 -6.92 -13.65
N LYS A 22 -5.83 -5.92 -12.95
CA LYS A 22 -6.00 -5.98 -11.49
C LYS A 22 -7.15 -6.89 -11.03
N GLU A 23 -8.14 -7.16 -11.89
CA GLU A 23 -9.24 -8.07 -11.56
C GLU A 23 -8.70 -9.52 -11.43
N GLY A 24 -8.52 -9.97 -10.19
CA GLY A 24 -8.02 -11.31 -9.86
C GLY A 24 -6.61 -11.36 -9.29
N LEU A 25 -5.88 -10.24 -9.28
CA LEU A 25 -4.62 -10.14 -8.54
C LEU A 25 -4.90 -10.02 -7.05
N VAL A 26 -4.07 -10.69 -6.25
CA VAL A 26 -4.18 -10.64 -4.79
C VAL A 26 -3.21 -9.59 -4.26
N ASN A 27 -3.70 -8.76 -3.34
CA ASN A 27 -2.85 -7.82 -2.62
C ASN A 27 -1.88 -8.59 -1.72
N LEU A 28 -0.59 -8.36 -1.91
CA LEU A 28 0.48 -8.96 -1.11
C LEU A 28 0.68 -8.25 0.23
N ILE A 29 0.12 -7.05 0.42
CA ILE A 29 0.05 -6.40 1.73
C ILE A 29 -1.04 -7.08 2.56
N ASN A 30 -0.65 -7.63 3.71
CA ASN A 30 -1.54 -8.41 4.59
C ASN A 30 -1.08 -8.32 6.06
N GLU A 31 -1.69 -9.08 6.95
CA GLU A 31 -1.41 -9.09 8.40
C GLU A 31 0.02 -9.54 8.77
N HIS A 32 0.76 -10.16 7.84
CA HIS A 32 2.17 -10.52 8.02
C HIS A 32 3.13 -9.45 7.49
N THR A 33 2.63 -8.41 6.82
CA THR A 33 3.44 -7.25 6.44
C THR A 33 3.89 -6.50 7.70
N TYR A 34 5.19 -6.31 7.85
CA TYR A 34 5.79 -5.58 8.95
C TYR A 34 6.79 -4.54 8.43
N VAL A 35 7.02 -3.48 9.21
CA VAL A 35 8.09 -2.52 8.94
C VAL A 35 9.38 -3.03 9.59
N GLN A 36 10.48 -3.06 8.83
CA GLN A 36 11.76 -3.51 9.36
C GLN A 36 12.24 -2.60 10.49
N GLN A 37 12.32 -3.18 11.70
CA GLN A 37 12.93 -2.67 12.95
C GLN A 37 13.33 -1.19 12.98
N ASN A 38 12.34 -0.31 12.82
CA ASN A 38 12.49 1.11 13.01
C ASN A 38 11.31 1.56 13.85
N ASN A 39 11.56 2.09 15.06
CA ASN A 39 10.54 2.79 15.87
C ASN A 39 9.95 4.03 15.16
N LEU A 40 10.34 4.26 13.90
CA LEU A 40 9.98 5.39 13.08
C LEU A 40 8.62 5.21 12.39
N ALA A 41 8.17 3.98 12.18
CA ALA A 41 6.89 3.71 11.50
C ALA A 41 6.29 2.34 11.85
N TYR A 42 4.96 2.25 11.75
CA TYR A 42 4.20 1.01 11.97
C TYR A 42 2.92 1.00 11.14
N PHE A 43 2.30 -0.18 11.04
CA PHE A 43 0.95 -0.32 10.49
C PHE A 43 -0.09 -0.30 11.61
N GLU A 44 -1.10 0.53 11.46
CA GLU A 44 -2.31 0.55 12.31
C GLU A 44 -3.54 0.61 11.41
N ASP A 45 -4.45 -0.36 11.57
CA ASP A 45 -5.67 -0.49 10.77
C ASP A 45 -5.44 -0.40 9.24
N GLY A 46 -4.34 -0.98 8.75
CA GLY A 46 -3.96 -0.98 7.33
C GLY A 46 -3.35 0.34 6.83
N VAL A 47 -3.07 1.28 7.73
CA VAL A 47 -2.41 2.56 7.44
C VAL A 47 -0.96 2.49 7.90
N LEU A 48 -0.02 2.85 7.02
CA LEU A 48 1.37 3.07 7.41
C LEU A 48 1.48 4.47 8.05
N ILE A 49 1.87 4.51 9.32
CA ILE A 49 2.03 5.73 10.11
C ILE A 49 3.51 5.92 10.43
N LEU A 50 4.00 7.16 10.29
CA LEU A 50 5.32 7.60 10.74
C LEU A 50 5.17 8.28 12.12
N GLU A 51 5.88 7.80 13.14
CA GLU A 51 5.75 8.26 14.53
C GLU A 51 6.98 9.05 15.02
N ASP A 52 8.16 8.43 15.03
CA ASP A 52 9.40 9.05 15.54
C ASP A 52 10.22 9.78 14.45
N ILE A 53 9.54 10.32 13.43
CA ILE A 53 10.18 11.08 12.35
C ILE A 53 10.16 12.57 12.69
N ASN A 54 11.31 13.22 12.59
CA ASN A 54 11.40 14.67 12.63
C ASN A 54 11.90 15.23 11.29
N LEU A 55 11.74 16.54 11.07
CA LEU A 55 12.18 17.21 9.85
C LEU A 55 13.70 17.52 9.83
N SER A 56 14.56 16.63 10.34
CA SER A 56 16.02 16.88 10.39
C SER A 56 16.85 16.05 9.42
N GLY A 57 16.29 15.04 8.77
CA GLY A 57 17.06 14.15 7.90
C GLY A 57 16.24 13.27 6.97
N GLU A 58 16.91 12.20 6.53
CA GLU A 58 16.33 11.14 5.71
C GLU A 58 16.17 9.86 6.53
N TYR A 59 15.04 9.19 6.39
CA TYR A 59 14.70 7.98 7.15
C TYR A 59 14.12 6.93 6.21
N LEU A 60 14.85 5.83 6.07
CA LEU A 60 14.43 4.67 5.28
C LEU A 60 13.48 3.78 6.10
N ILE A 61 12.36 3.43 5.48
CA ILE A 61 11.24 2.68 6.07
C ILE A 61 10.91 1.53 5.12
N ASN A 62 11.63 0.42 5.23
CA ASN A 62 11.34 -0.80 4.47
C ASN A 62 10.19 -1.56 5.13
N PHE A 63 9.37 -2.20 4.31
CA PHE A 63 8.33 -3.10 4.78
C PHE A 63 8.39 -4.43 4.03
N SER A 64 7.96 -5.50 4.71
CA SER A 64 8.02 -6.85 4.15
C SER A 64 6.90 -7.09 3.14
N VAL A 65 7.28 -7.59 1.96
CA VAL A 65 6.37 -8.11 0.96
C VAL A 65 6.83 -9.51 0.55
N PRO A 66 6.20 -10.57 1.09
CA PRO A 66 6.66 -11.92 0.87
C PRO A 66 6.49 -12.33 -0.60
N ARG A 67 7.51 -13.03 -1.13
CA ARG A 67 7.53 -13.63 -2.48
C ARG A 67 7.46 -12.63 -3.63
N LEU A 68 7.67 -11.34 -3.38
CA LEU A 68 7.73 -10.32 -4.41
C LEU A 68 8.83 -10.66 -5.43
N THR A 69 8.52 -10.57 -6.71
CA THR A 69 9.50 -10.67 -7.80
C THR A 69 9.87 -9.27 -8.30
N ASN A 70 10.82 -9.19 -9.23
CA ASN A 70 11.23 -7.93 -9.86
C ASN A 70 10.20 -7.40 -10.88
N GLN A 71 8.93 -7.85 -10.79
CA GLN A 71 7.81 -7.45 -11.63
C GLN A 71 6.59 -7.25 -10.72
N TYR A 72 6.14 -6.01 -10.56
CA TYR A 72 5.04 -5.71 -9.65
C TYR A 72 4.34 -4.39 -9.97
N ILE A 73 3.16 -4.24 -9.38
CA ILE A 73 2.46 -2.97 -9.23
C ILE A 73 2.43 -2.64 -7.73
N TRP A 74 2.91 -1.47 -7.36
CA TRP A 74 2.88 -0.97 -5.99
C TRP A 74 2.17 0.38 -5.94
N GLU A 75 1.13 0.49 -5.14
CA GLU A 75 0.28 1.67 -5.09
C GLU A 75 -0.19 2.01 -3.67
N GLY A 76 -0.69 3.24 -3.53
CA GLY A 76 -1.29 3.71 -2.30
C GLY A 76 -1.60 5.20 -2.35
N ASP A 77 -2.22 5.69 -1.29
CA ASP A 77 -2.59 7.08 -1.12
C ASP A 77 -1.73 7.70 -0.03
N ILE A 78 -0.89 8.67 -0.40
CA ILE A 78 -0.04 9.39 0.53
C ILE A 78 -0.76 10.65 0.97
N THR A 79 -0.76 10.92 2.28
CA THR A 79 -1.12 12.23 2.83
C THR A 79 0.07 12.86 3.54
N ILE A 80 0.47 14.04 3.09
CA ILE A 80 1.57 14.81 3.72
C ILE A 80 1.06 15.38 5.04
N LYS A 81 1.73 15.03 6.14
CA LYS A 81 1.37 15.46 7.51
C LYS A 81 2.20 16.65 7.97
N GLU A 82 3.45 16.71 7.54
CA GLU A 82 4.36 17.80 7.82
C GLU A 82 5.44 17.82 6.73
N ILE A 83 5.92 19.00 6.33
CA ILE A 83 7.01 19.10 5.37
C ILE A 83 7.84 20.35 5.64
N ASP A 84 9.17 20.24 5.59
CA ASP A 84 10.04 21.39 5.85
C ASP A 84 9.80 22.48 4.78
N PRO A 85 9.37 23.69 5.19
CA PRO A 85 9.01 24.74 4.26
C PRO A 85 10.22 25.35 3.55
N GLU A 86 11.42 25.29 4.14
CA GLU A 86 12.64 25.93 3.65
C GLU A 86 13.41 25.05 2.66
N LYS A 87 13.19 23.73 2.70
CA LYS A 87 13.90 22.77 1.86
C LYS A 87 13.08 22.37 0.63
N ALA A 88 13.47 22.89 -0.52
CA ALA A 88 12.79 22.62 -1.78
C ALA A 88 12.82 21.13 -2.21
N TYR A 89 13.81 20.38 -1.70
CA TYR A 89 14.05 18.95 -1.96
C TYR A 89 13.44 18.00 -0.91
N SER A 90 12.75 18.54 0.11
CA SER A 90 11.93 17.75 1.02
C SER A 90 10.91 16.92 0.24
N GLY A 91 10.38 15.85 0.82
CA GLY A 91 9.28 15.12 0.22
C GLY A 91 9.42 13.62 0.38
N VAL A 92 8.78 12.89 -0.52
CA VAL A 92 8.65 11.44 -0.45
C VAL A 92 9.58 10.79 -1.46
N ARG A 93 10.27 9.74 -1.02
CA ARG A 93 11.03 8.86 -1.90
C ARG A 93 10.48 7.45 -1.79
N PHE A 94 10.55 6.71 -2.88
CA PHE A 94 10.04 5.36 -3.02
C PHE A 94 11.25 4.44 -3.25
N CYS A 95 11.57 3.62 -2.25
CA CYS A 95 12.55 2.55 -2.37
C CYS A 95 11.91 1.41 -3.19
N ILE A 96 12.45 1.16 -4.38
CA ILE A 96 11.91 0.19 -5.35
C ILE A 96 12.80 -1.06 -5.52
N GLY A 97 13.74 -1.23 -4.62
CA GLY A 97 14.71 -2.32 -4.58
C GLY A 97 15.78 -2.01 -3.53
N TYR A 98 16.08 -3.00 -2.70
CA TYR A 98 17.08 -2.94 -1.64
C TYR A 98 17.97 -4.18 -1.73
N ASP A 99 19.28 -3.95 -1.74
CA ASP A 99 20.29 -5.00 -1.68
C ASP A 99 20.82 -5.10 -0.25
N ASP A 100 20.35 -6.09 0.52
CA ASP A 100 20.75 -6.30 1.91
C ASP A 100 22.24 -6.59 2.07
N ALA A 101 22.89 -7.19 1.06
CA ALA A 101 24.31 -7.50 1.12
C ALA A 101 25.17 -6.24 1.09
N THR A 102 24.74 -5.20 0.37
CA THR A 102 25.49 -3.94 0.23
C THR A 102 24.85 -2.74 0.92
N GLY A 103 23.61 -2.86 1.40
CA GLY A 103 22.79 -1.77 1.92
C GLY A 103 22.44 -0.70 0.88
N ASN A 104 22.61 -0.98 -0.42
CA ASN A 104 22.27 -0.05 -1.49
C ASN A 104 20.80 -0.16 -1.86
N TYR A 105 20.20 0.94 -2.28
CA TYR A 105 18.81 0.98 -2.74
C TYR A 105 18.58 2.10 -3.75
N ILE A 106 17.54 1.91 -4.57
CA ILE A 106 17.10 2.89 -5.56
C ILE A 106 15.90 3.66 -5.03
N ASN A 107 15.99 4.99 -5.07
CA ASN A 107 14.85 5.86 -4.82
C ASN A 107 14.29 6.41 -6.13
N LEU A 108 12.97 6.36 -6.28
CA LEU A 108 12.23 7.34 -7.08
C LEU A 108 11.87 8.51 -6.16
N ILE A 109 12.00 9.75 -6.63
CA ILE A 109 11.96 10.93 -5.77
C ILE A 109 10.85 11.86 -6.22
N LEU A 110 9.95 12.20 -5.30
CA LEU A 110 8.99 13.28 -5.42
C LEU A 110 9.37 14.39 -4.44
N THR A 111 9.85 15.51 -4.97
CA THR A 111 10.27 16.65 -4.13
C THR A 111 9.13 17.62 -3.89
N LYS A 112 9.32 18.49 -2.90
CA LYS A 112 8.38 19.54 -2.49
C LYS A 112 8.10 20.51 -3.62
N SER A 113 9.12 20.95 -4.36
CA SER A 113 8.95 22.06 -5.32
C SER A 113 9.93 22.09 -6.49
N ILE A 114 10.86 21.13 -6.58
CA ILE A 114 11.85 21.09 -7.67
C ILE A 114 11.62 19.94 -8.65
N GLY A 115 10.56 19.16 -8.45
CA GLY A 115 10.07 18.13 -9.36
C GLY A 115 10.44 16.71 -8.95
N VAL A 116 10.73 15.87 -9.95
CA VAL A 116 11.01 14.44 -9.79
C VAL A 116 12.44 14.08 -10.16
N SER A 117 12.96 13.01 -9.58
CA SER A 117 14.32 12.50 -9.80
C SER A 117 14.41 11.02 -9.43
N ALA A 118 15.57 10.40 -9.62
CA ALA A 118 15.90 9.09 -9.08
C ALA A 118 17.39 9.03 -8.74
N ASN A 119 17.72 8.34 -7.65
CA ASN A 119 19.09 8.18 -7.18
C ASN A 119 19.32 6.78 -6.61
N GLN A 120 20.59 6.44 -6.44
CA GLN A 120 21.03 5.36 -5.57
C GLN A 120 21.52 5.95 -4.25
N ARG A 121 21.16 5.28 -3.16
CA ARG A 121 21.67 5.55 -1.81
C ARG A 121 22.20 4.26 -1.20
N GLY A 122 22.76 4.37 0.00
CA GLY A 122 23.46 3.28 0.68
C GLY A 122 24.97 3.46 0.68
N THR A 123 25.71 2.37 0.54
CA THR A 123 27.18 2.37 0.59
C THR A 123 27.84 3.02 -0.63
N THR A 124 27.18 3.02 -1.78
CA THR A 124 27.69 3.62 -3.03
C THR A 124 26.68 4.60 -3.61
N PRO A 125 26.63 5.86 -3.15
CA PRO A 125 25.64 6.83 -3.61
C PRO A 125 25.85 7.24 -5.08
N VAL A 126 24.75 7.39 -5.82
CA VAL A 126 24.72 7.96 -7.18
C VAL A 126 23.54 8.91 -7.28
N ASP A 127 23.78 10.22 -7.40
CA ASP A 127 22.73 11.24 -7.29
C ASP A 127 21.83 11.36 -8.53
N ASP A 128 22.38 11.18 -9.73
CA ASP A 128 21.72 11.57 -10.98
C ASP A 128 21.36 10.36 -11.87
N LEU A 129 20.60 9.37 -11.35
CA LEU A 129 20.05 8.32 -12.21
C LEU A 129 18.96 8.87 -13.14
N ILE A 130 18.19 9.83 -12.61
CA ILE A 130 17.33 10.75 -13.36
C ILE A 130 17.59 12.15 -12.79
N PRO A 131 18.11 13.10 -13.59
CA PRO A 131 18.30 14.48 -13.13
C PRO A 131 16.99 15.11 -12.67
N VAL A 132 17.06 15.94 -11.63
CA VAL A 132 15.88 16.62 -11.09
C VAL A 132 15.21 17.53 -12.14
N SER A 133 13.90 17.38 -12.30
CA SER A 133 13.11 18.16 -13.28
C SER A 133 11.65 18.31 -12.88
N LYS A 134 11.07 19.48 -13.14
CA LYS A 134 9.61 19.74 -13.03
C LYS A 134 8.82 19.41 -14.31
N GLU A 135 9.48 18.96 -15.39
CA GLU A 135 8.85 18.78 -16.70
C GLU A 135 7.62 17.86 -16.67
N THR A 136 7.68 16.80 -15.88
CA THR A 136 6.60 15.80 -15.74
C THR A 136 5.81 15.95 -14.44
N PHE A 137 6.23 16.84 -13.53
CA PHE A 137 5.57 17.11 -12.25
C PHE A 137 5.87 18.53 -11.77
N ASP A 138 4.92 19.46 -12.00
CA ASP A 138 5.05 20.88 -11.63
C ASP A 138 4.18 21.28 -10.43
N ARG A 139 3.64 20.30 -9.69
CA ARG A 139 2.88 20.55 -8.47
C ARG A 139 3.82 20.61 -7.26
N ASP A 140 3.58 21.56 -6.37
CA ASP A 140 4.28 21.60 -5.09
C ASP A 140 3.57 20.70 -4.06
N LEU A 141 4.35 20.00 -3.22
CA LEU A 141 3.81 19.23 -2.10
C LEU A 141 3.61 20.14 -0.89
N GLU A 142 2.44 20.06 -0.28
CA GLU A 142 2.06 20.88 0.87
C GLU A 142 1.47 20.01 1.98
N GLU A 143 1.54 20.52 3.21
CA GLU A 143 0.87 19.88 4.36
C GLU A 143 -0.63 19.72 4.10
N GLY A 144 -1.17 18.55 4.42
CA GLY A 144 -2.57 18.19 4.18
C GLY A 144 -2.88 17.75 2.74
N MET A 145 -1.92 17.83 1.82
CA MET A 145 -2.09 17.30 0.47
C MET A 145 -2.19 15.78 0.50
N THR A 146 -3.17 15.24 -0.24
CA THR A 146 -3.28 13.81 -0.53
C THR A 146 -3.09 13.58 -2.03
N PHE A 147 -2.37 12.53 -2.39
CA PHE A 147 -2.22 12.08 -3.77
C PHE A 147 -2.09 10.56 -3.84
N HIS A 148 -2.52 10.01 -4.96
CA HIS A 148 -2.34 8.60 -5.27
C HIS A 148 -1.00 8.40 -5.98
N PHE A 149 -0.25 7.36 -5.63
CA PHE A 149 0.91 6.92 -6.39
C PHE A 149 0.67 5.51 -6.95
N GLU A 150 1.22 5.25 -8.13
CA GLU A 150 1.30 3.91 -8.71
C GLU A 150 2.71 3.73 -9.29
N ILE A 151 3.40 2.68 -8.88
CA ILE A 151 4.70 2.28 -9.42
C ILE A 151 4.50 0.93 -10.10
N ILE A 152 4.82 0.87 -11.39
CA ILE A 152 4.81 -0.34 -12.19
C ILE A 152 6.25 -0.67 -12.51
N ARG A 153 6.67 -1.88 -12.13
CA ARG A 153 8.00 -2.40 -12.42
C ARG A 153 7.87 -3.64 -13.28
N ASP A 154 8.59 -3.65 -14.39
CA ASP A 154 8.77 -4.78 -15.29
C ASP A 154 10.28 -4.98 -15.52
N GLY A 155 10.91 -5.71 -14.59
CA GLY A 155 12.36 -5.90 -14.57
C GLY A 155 13.10 -4.57 -14.40
N ALA A 156 13.80 -4.14 -15.46
CA ALA A 156 14.57 -2.90 -15.47
C ALA A 156 13.73 -1.67 -15.85
N HIS A 157 12.52 -1.87 -16.42
CA HIS A 157 11.62 -0.79 -16.78
C HIS A 157 10.74 -0.43 -15.59
N VAL A 158 10.75 0.84 -15.22
CA VAL A 158 9.99 1.38 -14.09
C VAL A 158 9.20 2.58 -14.57
N ILE A 159 7.91 2.57 -14.26
CA ILE A 159 6.98 3.68 -14.46
C ILE A 159 6.47 4.11 -13.08
N MET A 160 6.54 5.39 -12.78
CA MET A 160 5.87 5.98 -11.62
C MET A 160 4.81 6.96 -12.11
N LYS A 161 3.63 6.86 -11.53
CA LYS A 161 2.51 7.78 -11.74
C LYS A 161 2.13 8.45 -10.44
N VAL A 162 1.66 9.68 -10.56
CA VAL A 162 1.03 10.44 -9.47
C VAL A 162 -0.32 10.93 -9.97
N ASP A 163 -1.40 10.60 -9.25
CA ASP A 163 -2.78 10.89 -9.63
C ASP A 163 -3.13 10.44 -11.06
N GLY A 164 -2.55 9.31 -11.49
CA GLY A 164 -2.74 8.71 -12.81
C GLY A 164 -1.83 9.27 -13.93
N GLU A 165 -1.14 10.39 -13.69
CA GLU A 165 -0.21 10.99 -14.65
C GLU A 165 1.19 10.38 -14.51
N THR A 166 1.82 10.04 -15.63
CA THR A 166 3.18 9.46 -15.61
C THR A 166 4.22 10.53 -15.31
N VAL A 167 4.91 10.39 -14.18
CA VAL A 167 5.95 11.32 -13.73
C VAL A 167 7.36 10.79 -13.98
N ILE A 168 7.56 9.47 -13.97
CA ILE A 168 8.80 8.80 -14.33
C ILE A 168 8.48 7.64 -15.28
N ASP A 169 9.26 7.51 -16.35
CA ASP A 169 9.30 6.37 -17.25
C ASP A 169 10.77 6.12 -17.60
N LYS A 170 11.35 5.05 -17.04
CA LYS A 170 12.79 4.82 -17.10
C LYS A 170 13.12 3.34 -17.22
N VAL A 171 14.00 3.02 -18.17
CA VAL A 171 14.76 1.77 -18.17
C VAL A 171 16.08 2.02 -17.45
N PHE A 172 16.28 1.38 -16.30
CA PHE A 172 17.52 1.45 -15.54
C PHE A 172 18.57 0.51 -16.12
N ASP A 173 19.85 0.90 -16.04
CA ASP A 173 20.94 -0.01 -16.37
C ASP A 173 20.99 -1.17 -15.37
N GLU A 174 21.47 -2.34 -15.81
CA GLU A 174 21.49 -3.57 -15.00
C GLU A 174 22.20 -3.40 -13.66
N GLN A 175 23.25 -2.56 -13.60
CA GLN A 175 23.98 -2.26 -12.37
C GLN A 175 23.13 -1.57 -11.29
N TYR A 176 21.97 -1.02 -11.65
CA TYR A 176 21.00 -0.39 -10.75
C TYR A 176 19.80 -1.29 -10.46
N ASN A 177 19.84 -2.56 -10.88
CA ASN A 177 18.85 -3.54 -10.47
C ASN A 177 19.18 -4.05 -9.05
N LEU A 178 18.88 -3.23 -8.05
CA LEU A 178 19.10 -3.55 -6.63
C LEU A 178 17.93 -4.34 -6.02
N PHE A 179 17.21 -5.13 -6.83
CA PHE A 179 16.15 -5.99 -6.35
C PHE A 179 16.72 -7.36 -5.99
N THR A 180 16.50 -7.81 -4.75
CA THR A 180 17.00 -9.09 -4.25
C THR A 180 15.87 -10.11 -4.24
N GLU A 181 15.86 -11.03 -5.21
CA GLU A 181 14.82 -12.06 -5.31
C GLU A 181 14.80 -12.97 -4.08
N GLY A 182 13.61 -13.17 -3.50
CA GLY A 182 13.42 -13.94 -2.26
C GLY A 182 13.63 -13.14 -0.97
N ASP A 183 14.14 -11.90 -1.04
CA ASP A 183 14.12 -10.96 0.08
C ASP A 183 12.74 -10.27 0.15
N GLU A 184 12.18 -10.16 1.34
CA GLU A 184 10.89 -9.51 1.57
C GLU A 184 11.03 -7.99 1.69
N LEU A 185 12.25 -7.48 1.92
CA LEU A 185 12.50 -6.06 2.26
C LEU A 185 12.94 -5.21 1.06
N ASN A 186 12.40 -5.52 -0.13
CA ASN A 186 12.73 -4.80 -1.36
C ASN A 186 12.04 -3.43 -1.49
N LEU A 187 10.89 -3.25 -0.84
CA LEU A 187 10.08 -2.03 -0.96
C LEU A 187 10.12 -1.21 0.33
N GLY A 188 9.96 0.10 0.16
CA GLY A 188 9.94 1.00 1.29
C GLY A 188 9.76 2.45 0.88
N PHE A 189 9.63 3.31 1.88
CA PHE A 189 9.67 4.75 1.66
C PHE A 189 10.94 5.34 2.28
N VAL A 190 11.42 6.45 1.72
CA VAL A 190 12.33 7.33 2.44
C VAL A 190 11.63 8.65 2.70
N SER A 191 11.40 8.93 3.99
CA SER A 191 11.06 10.26 4.45
C SER A 191 12.29 11.15 4.33
N CYS A 192 12.15 12.34 3.77
CA CYS A 192 13.23 13.32 3.72
C CYS A 192 12.66 14.69 4.03
N TYR A 193 12.93 15.16 5.25
CA TYR A 193 12.37 16.41 5.76
C TYR A 193 10.84 16.51 5.55
N CYS A 194 10.15 15.38 5.68
CA CYS A 194 8.74 15.22 5.37
C CYS A 194 8.12 14.08 6.20
N VAL A 195 7.00 14.32 6.85
CA VAL A 195 6.19 13.30 7.52
C VAL A 195 4.95 13.04 6.67
N PHE A 196 4.59 11.78 6.48
CA PHE A 196 3.41 11.37 5.73
C PHE A 196 2.79 10.11 6.33
N GLU A 197 1.53 9.86 6.00
CA GLU A 197 0.86 8.57 6.22
C GLU A 197 0.50 7.96 4.87
N VAL A 198 0.41 6.63 4.81
CA VAL A 198 0.03 5.91 3.59
C VAL A 198 -1.17 5.03 3.83
N LYS A 199 -2.23 5.24 3.06
CA LYS A 199 -3.48 4.47 3.07
C LYS A 199 -3.62 3.65 1.81
N ASN A 200 -4.51 2.65 1.85
CA ASN A 200 -4.83 1.80 0.70
C ASN A 200 -3.56 1.23 0.04
N LEU A 201 -2.55 0.91 0.86
CA LEU A 201 -1.28 0.39 0.39
C LEU A 201 -1.52 -1.00 -0.19
N ALA A 202 -1.13 -1.19 -1.44
CA ALA A 202 -1.30 -2.45 -2.13
C ALA A 202 -0.08 -2.77 -3.00
N VAL A 203 0.28 -4.04 -3.02
CA VAL A 203 1.31 -4.57 -3.92
C VAL A 203 0.75 -5.79 -4.63
N TYR A 204 0.89 -5.84 -5.94
CA TYR A 204 0.44 -6.93 -6.78
C TYR A 204 1.60 -7.45 -7.61
N ASP A 205 1.68 -8.77 -7.74
CA ASP A 205 2.64 -9.46 -8.59
C ASP A 205 1.91 -10.63 -9.27
N GLU A 206 1.86 -10.60 -10.60
CA GLU A 206 1.17 -11.63 -11.39
C GLU A 206 1.86 -12.99 -11.38
N ASN A 207 3.15 -13.03 -11.03
CA ASN A 207 3.95 -14.24 -10.99
C ASN A 207 3.86 -14.97 -9.65
N VAL A 208 3.18 -14.39 -8.65
CA VAL A 208 3.05 -14.99 -7.33
C VAL A 208 1.82 -15.90 -7.29
N GLU A 209 2.04 -17.22 -7.35
CA GLU A 209 1.01 -18.20 -7.03
C GLU A 209 0.72 -18.18 -5.53
N ILE A 210 -0.52 -17.91 -5.15
CA ILE A 210 -0.96 -18.01 -3.75
C ILE A 210 -1.65 -19.34 -3.58
N THR A 211 -0.94 -20.30 -2.99
CA THR A 211 -1.58 -21.52 -2.50
C THR A 211 -2.55 -21.11 -1.39
N PRO A 212 -3.86 -21.37 -1.50
CA PRO A 212 -4.78 -21.06 -0.41
C PRO A 212 -4.34 -21.82 0.84
N GLU A 213 -4.39 -21.15 1.99
CA GLU A 213 -4.13 -21.80 3.28
C GLU A 213 -5.08 -22.99 3.45
N PRO A 214 -4.60 -24.18 3.86
CA PRO A 214 -5.47 -25.33 4.05
C PRO A 214 -6.55 -24.96 5.06
N THR A 215 -7.82 -25.16 4.69
CA THR A 215 -8.95 -25.00 5.61
C THR A 215 -8.66 -25.80 6.89
N PRO A 216 -8.70 -25.19 8.09
CA PRO A 216 -8.46 -25.92 9.32
C PRO A 216 -9.43 -27.09 9.38
N THR A 217 -8.88 -28.30 9.50
CA THR A 217 -9.69 -29.50 9.69
C THR A 217 -10.30 -29.39 11.08
N ASP A 218 -11.62 -29.42 11.19
CA ASP A 218 -12.33 -29.41 12.47
C ASP A 218 -11.67 -30.40 13.42
N THR A 219 -11.17 -29.90 14.55
CA THR A 219 -10.64 -30.75 15.61
C THR A 219 -11.84 -31.52 16.17
N PRO A 220 -11.81 -32.87 16.18
CA PRO A 220 -12.92 -33.65 16.72
C PRO A 220 -13.18 -33.22 18.16
N ALA A 221 -14.45 -32.94 18.47
CA ALA A 221 -14.88 -32.53 19.80
C ALA A 221 -14.38 -33.53 20.86
N PRO A 222 -13.91 -33.06 22.03
CA PRO A 222 -13.45 -33.94 23.09
C PRO A 222 -14.59 -34.87 23.53
N THR A 223 -14.33 -36.17 23.50
CA THR A 223 -15.21 -37.20 24.04
C THR A 223 -15.40 -36.95 25.54
N GLU A 224 -16.65 -36.78 25.98
CA GLU A 224 -16.98 -36.61 27.39
C GLU A 224 -16.44 -37.79 28.22
N GLU A 225 -15.59 -37.51 29.20
CA GLU A 225 -15.10 -38.47 30.18
C GLU A 225 -16.22 -38.72 31.23
N PRO A 226 -16.47 -39.98 31.66
CA PRO A 226 -17.58 -40.30 32.55
C PRO A 226 -17.45 -39.56 33.89
N THR A 227 -18.50 -38.83 34.24
CA THR A 227 -18.59 -38.04 35.48
C THR A 227 -18.69 -38.96 36.70
N ASP A 228 -17.70 -38.90 37.58
CA ASP A 228 -17.76 -39.55 38.89
C ASP A 228 -18.82 -38.90 39.79
N THR A 229 -19.55 -39.75 40.51
CA THR A 229 -20.70 -39.39 41.36
C THR A 229 -20.27 -38.60 42.59
N PRO A 230 -20.86 -37.43 42.91
CA PRO A 230 -20.46 -36.63 44.06
C PRO A 230 -21.00 -37.16 45.40
N GLN A 231 -20.10 -37.27 46.38
CA GLN A 231 -20.41 -37.52 47.79
C GLN A 231 -20.94 -36.24 48.46
N GLN A 232 -22.14 -36.32 49.06
CA GLN A 232 -22.81 -35.23 49.77
C GLN A 232 -22.19 -34.93 51.13
N THR A 233 -22.09 -33.65 51.54
CA THR A 233 -22.54 -33.10 52.86
C THR A 233 -22.48 -31.54 52.82
N PRO A 234 -23.11 -30.77 53.76
CA PRO A 234 -24.29 -29.98 53.43
C PRO A 234 -24.23 -28.47 53.74
N SER A 235 -24.96 -27.71 52.91
CA SER A 235 -25.88 -26.59 53.18
C SER A 235 -25.49 -25.41 54.10
N ALA A 236 -25.49 -24.21 53.51
CA ALA A 236 -26.03 -22.99 54.11
C ALA A 236 -26.64 -22.08 53.00
N THR A 237 -27.70 -21.38 53.38
CA THR A 237 -28.87 -20.96 52.61
C THR A 237 -28.83 -19.48 52.15
N GLU A 238 -29.37 -19.22 50.93
CA GLU A 238 -30.03 -18.02 50.32
C GLU A 238 -29.53 -16.57 50.63
N LYS A 239 -29.51 -15.58 49.71
CA LYS A 239 -30.55 -15.02 48.79
C LYS A 239 -29.90 -14.14 47.68
N THR A 240 -30.25 -14.24 46.39
CA THR A 240 -31.18 -13.39 45.55
C THR A 240 -30.84 -11.88 45.51
N ASP A 241 -30.85 -11.13 44.38
CA ASP A 241 -31.61 -11.19 43.11
C ASP A 241 -30.87 -10.51 41.93
N ASP A 242 -31.12 -11.04 40.73
CA ASP A 242 -31.46 -10.44 39.41
C ASP A 242 -30.96 -9.03 39.00
N ASN A 243 -30.39 -8.90 37.79
CA ASN A 243 -31.19 -8.59 36.59
C ASN A 243 -30.39 -8.70 35.29
N ALA A 244 -31.10 -9.13 34.24
CA ALA A 244 -30.67 -9.23 32.86
C ALA A 244 -30.68 -7.87 32.16
N GLU A 245 -29.86 -7.69 31.12
CA GLU A 245 -30.33 -7.03 29.90
C GLU A 245 -29.53 -7.46 28.67
N ASN A 246 -30.29 -7.77 27.63
CA ASN A 246 -29.93 -8.46 26.41
C ASN A 246 -29.89 -7.41 25.29
N GLY A 247 -28.77 -7.28 24.59
CA GLY A 247 -28.52 -6.20 23.62
C GLY A 247 -28.01 -6.69 22.26
N GLY A 248 -28.58 -7.78 21.72
CA GLY A 248 -28.29 -8.24 20.36
C GLY A 248 -29.13 -7.50 19.31
N ILE A 249 -28.47 -6.82 18.37
CA ILE A 249 -29.11 -6.04 17.31
C ILE A 249 -29.75 -6.98 16.28
N SER A 250 -31.04 -6.76 16.00
CA SER A 250 -31.86 -7.61 15.13
C SER A 250 -31.50 -7.48 13.64
N PRO A 251 -31.37 -8.60 12.88
CA PRO A 251 -30.99 -8.62 11.45
C PRO A 251 -31.98 -7.92 10.50
N VAL A 252 -33.13 -7.45 11.00
CA VAL A 252 -34.13 -6.71 10.21
C VAL A 252 -33.66 -5.28 9.86
N ILE A 253 -32.77 -4.67 10.66
CA ILE A 253 -32.27 -3.29 10.42
C ILE A 253 -31.31 -3.24 9.22
N ILE A 254 -30.53 -4.29 8.97
CA ILE A 254 -29.56 -4.36 7.86
C ILE A 254 -30.27 -4.35 6.50
N ILE A 255 -31.42 -5.01 6.39
CA ILE A 255 -32.15 -5.14 5.12
C ILE A 255 -32.78 -3.80 4.68
N VAL A 256 -33.19 -2.95 5.64
CA VAL A 256 -33.78 -1.63 5.32
C VAL A 256 -32.72 -0.63 4.83
N ALA A 257 -31.47 -0.73 5.33
CA ALA A 257 -30.38 0.15 4.91
C ALA A 257 -29.90 -0.11 3.47
N VAL A 258 -29.88 -1.38 3.04
CA VAL A 258 -29.43 -1.76 1.68
C VAL A 258 -30.40 -1.28 0.60
N ILE A 259 -31.72 -1.28 0.86
CA ILE A 259 -32.73 -0.81 -0.09
C ILE A 259 -32.65 0.71 -0.30
N ALA A 260 -32.33 1.47 0.75
CA ALA A 260 -32.15 2.92 0.65
C ALA A 260 -30.91 3.31 -0.19
N ALA A 261 -29.81 2.57 -0.07
CA ALA A 261 -28.59 2.83 -0.84
C ALA A 261 -28.77 2.58 -2.35
N LEU A 262 -29.48 1.52 -2.73
CA LEU A 262 -29.76 1.19 -4.14
C LEU A 262 -30.66 2.23 -4.83
N ALA A 263 -31.60 2.84 -4.09
CA ALA A 263 -32.45 3.90 -4.61
C ALA A 263 -31.66 5.18 -4.95
N VAL A 264 -30.62 5.51 -4.18
CA VAL A 264 -29.75 6.67 -4.40
C VAL A 264 -28.84 6.47 -5.62
N VAL A 265 -28.28 5.26 -5.78
CA VAL A 265 -27.45 4.93 -6.95
C VAL A 265 -28.28 5.00 -8.24
N GLY A 266 -29.52 4.50 -8.21
CA GLY A 266 -30.44 4.58 -9.33
C GLY A 266 -30.75 6.01 -9.79
N THR A 267 -30.98 6.94 -8.86
CA THR A 267 -31.24 8.36 -9.18
C THR A 267 -30.00 9.06 -9.74
N VAL A 268 -28.80 8.77 -9.22
CA VAL A 268 -27.55 9.36 -9.72
C VAL A 268 -27.28 8.92 -11.16
N VAL A 269 -27.45 7.62 -11.47
CA VAL A 269 -27.25 7.10 -12.82
C VAL A 269 -28.28 7.67 -13.81
N PHE A 270 -29.55 7.83 -13.39
CA PHE A 270 -30.58 8.46 -14.22
C PHE A 270 -30.31 9.95 -14.52
N LEU A 271 -29.78 10.70 -13.55
CA LEU A 271 -29.42 12.10 -13.74
C LEU A 271 -28.21 12.29 -14.66
N ILE A 272 -27.23 11.38 -14.60
CA ILE A 272 -26.07 11.41 -15.51
C ILE A 272 -26.49 11.06 -16.94
N SER A 273 -27.34 10.05 -17.11
CA SER A 273 -27.79 9.61 -18.44
C SER A 273 -28.79 10.56 -19.12
N SER A 274 -29.54 11.37 -18.36
CA SER A 274 -30.41 12.41 -18.90
C SER A 274 -29.68 13.70 -19.29
N LYS A 275 -28.46 13.95 -18.76
CA LYS A 275 -27.61 15.09 -19.13
C LYS A 275 -26.81 14.88 -20.42
N ASN A 276 -26.65 13.64 -20.85
CA ASN A 276 -25.87 13.25 -22.03
C ASN A 276 -26.76 12.97 -23.27
N LYS A 277 -28.00 13.46 -23.29
CA LYS A 277 -28.90 13.43 -24.45
C LYS A 277 -29.20 14.84 -24.96
#